data_AF-A0A3M7LGQ8-F1
#
_entry.id   AF-A0A3M7LGQ8-F1
#
_cell.length_a   1.000
_cell.length_b   1.000
_cell.length_c   1.000
_cell.angle_alpha   90.00
_cell.angle_beta   90.00
_cell.angle_gamma   90.00
#
_symmetry.space_group_name_H-M   'P 1'
#
loop_
_entity.id
_entity.type
_entity.pdbx_description
1 polymer ?
#
loop_
_entity_poly.entity_id
_entity_poly.type
_entity_poly.pdbx_seq_one_letter_code
_entity_poly.pdbx_strand_id
1 'polypeptide(L)'
;MKKTKMSSHREKVKILVALSDKLWEDYIDESISEEDYLEKMYLVKREINNGFINKMQELEFFISDLGYLVLKNPIISFVGGSEKIILSKN
;
A
#
# COMPACT_ATOMS: atom_id res chain seq x y z
N MET A 1 -24.05 -10.96 8.43
CA MET A 1 -23.53 -9.90 7.53
C MET A 1 -22.84 -10.57 6.34
N LYS A 2 -23.37 -10.40 5.12
CA LYS A 2 -22.66 -10.85 3.90
C LYS A 2 -21.44 -9.93 3.71
N LYS A 3 -20.23 -10.46 3.89
CA LYS A 3 -19.00 -9.79 3.44
C LYS A 3 -19.17 -9.53 1.95
N THR A 4 -19.42 -8.28 1.59
CA THR A 4 -19.45 -7.84 0.19
C THR A 4 -18.07 -8.12 -0.38
N LYS A 5 -17.98 -9.07 -1.30
CA LYS A 5 -16.75 -9.41 -2.02
C LYS A 5 -16.35 -8.18 -2.82
N MET A 6 -15.54 -7.29 -2.24
CA MET A 6 -14.96 -6.17 -2.98
C MET A 6 -14.22 -6.76 -4.17
N SER A 7 -14.35 -6.15 -5.34
CA SER A 7 -13.55 -6.53 -6.50
C SER A 7 -12.07 -6.49 -6.09
N SER A 8 -11.33 -7.58 -6.38
CA SER A 8 -9.91 -7.70 -6.06
C SER A 8 -9.09 -6.54 -6.61
N HIS A 9 -9.54 -5.92 -7.71
CA HIS A 9 -8.90 -4.75 -8.28
C HIS A 9 -9.01 -3.52 -7.36
N ARG A 10 -10.19 -3.23 -6.82
CA ARG A 10 -10.40 -2.07 -5.92
C ARG A 10 -9.56 -2.19 -4.65
N GLU A 11 -9.44 -3.40 -4.10
CA GLU A 11 -8.62 -3.65 -2.92
C GLU A 11 -7.14 -3.44 -3.21
N LYS A 12 -6.64 -3.95 -4.34
CA LYS A 12 -5.25 -3.72 -4.78
C LYS A 12 -4.93 -2.23 -4.93
N VAL A 13 -5.82 -1.46 -5.57
CA VAL A 13 -5.64 -0.01 -5.72
C VAL A 13 -5.59 0.69 -4.37
N LYS A 14 -6.46 0.32 -3.41
CA LYS A 14 -6.41 0.88 -2.05
C LYS A 14 -5.07 0.62 -1.37
N ILE A 15 -4.51 -0.57 -1.52
CA ILE A 15 -3.21 -0.92 -0.95
C ILE A 15 -2.09 -0.10 -1.61
N LEU A 16 -2.10 0.05 -2.94
CA LEU A 16 -1.10 0.85 -3.65
C LEU A 16 -1.16 2.34 -3.27
N VAL A 17 -2.36 2.89 -3.07
CA VAL A 17 -2.54 4.26 -2.56
C VAL A 17 -2.03 4.38 -1.12
N ALA A 18 -2.32 3.41 -0.26
CA ALA A 18 -1.77 3.41 1.10
C ALA A 18 -0.23 3.36 1.08
N LEU A 19 0.37 2.65 0.11
CA LEU A 19 1.81 2.60 -0.06
C LEU A 19 2.38 3.95 -0.56
N SER A 20 1.69 4.65 -1.46
CA SER A 20 2.13 5.98 -1.86
C SER A 20 2.11 6.97 -0.69
N ASP A 21 1.08 6.91 0.14
CA ASP A 21 0.98 7.77 1.34
C ASP A 21 2.12 7.44 2.32
N LYS A 22 2.40 6.14 2.52
CA LYS A 22 3.48 5.72 3.42
C LYS A 22 4.87 6.11 2.93
N LEU A 23 5.13 6.00 1.63
CA LEU A 23 6.38 6.47 1.02
C LEU A 23 6.59 7.97 1.23
N TRP A 24 5.53 8.77 1.13
CA TRP A 24 5.59 10.20 1.40
C TRP A 24 5.89 10.50 2.87
N GLU A 25 5.21 9.84 3.81
CA GLU A 25 5.51 9.95 5.23
C GLU A 25 6.97 9.60 5.52
N ASP A 26 7.44 8.47 5.01
CA ASP A 26 8.80 7.99 5.23
C ASP A 26 9.87 8.92 4.67
N TYR A 27 9.58 9.62 3.57
CA TYR A 27 10.44 10.64 3.00
C TYR A 27 10.48 11.91 3.87
N ILE A 28 9.32 12.39 4.30
CA ILE A 28 9.21 13.57 5.17
C ILE A 28 9.85 13.34 6.54
N ASP A 29 9.78 12.11 7.05
CA ASP A 29 10.41 11.69 8.31
C ASP A 29 11.90 11.33 8.14
N GLU A 30 12.50 11.59 6.97
CA GLU A 30 13.91 11.32 6.62
C GLU A 30 14.33 9.85 6.81
N SER A 31 13.37 8.92 6.78
CA SER A 31 13.60 7.49 6.97
C SER A 31 14.02 6.75 5.69
N ILE A 32 13.84 7.40 4.53
CA ILE A 32 14.33 7.03 3.20
C ILE A 32 14.90 8.28 2.52
N SER A 33 15.84 8.10 1.60
CA SER A 33 16.40 9.22 0.83
C SER A 33 15.41 9.75 -0.21
N GLU A 34 15.67 10.96 -0.74
CA GLU A 34 14.89 11.50 -1.87
C GLU A 34 14.98 10.58 -3.10
N GLU A 35 16.17 10.03 -3.38
CA GLU A 35 16.39 9.10 -4.49
C GLU A 35 15.54 7.83 -4.32
N ASP A 36 15.58 7.21 -3.13
CA ASP A 36 14.74 6.04 -2.81
C ASP A 36 13.25 6.37 -2.94
N TYR A 37 12.82 7.53 -2.44
CA TYR A 37 11.43 7.95 -2.53
C TYR A 37 10.98 8.09 -3.98
N LEU A 38 11.76 8.79 -4.81
CA LEU A 38 11.44 9.00 -6.22
C LEU A 38 11.37 7.69 -7.00
N GLU A 39 12.34 6.79 -6.78
CA GLU A 39 12.36 5.47 -7.43
C GLU A 39 11.13 4.64 -7.04
N LYS A 40 10.90 4.46 -5.73
CA LYS A 40 9.80 3.64 -5.22
C LYS A 40 8.44 4.22 -5.59
N MET A 41 8.26 5.54 -5.50
CA MET A 41 7.03 6.23 -5.87
C MET A 41 6.74 6.09 -7.37
N TYR A 42 7.76 6.15 -8.22
CA TYR A 42 7.60 5.91 -9.66
C TYR A 42 7.06 4.51 -9.93
N LEU A 43 7.61 3.48 -9.28
CA LEU A 43 7.15 2.10 -9.42
C LEU A 43 5.69 1.94 -8.97
N VAL A 44 5.32 2.51 -7.82
CA VAL A 44 3.94 2.46 -7.30
C VAL A 44 2.95 3.16 -8.24
N LYS A 45 3.28 4.36 -8.73
CA LYS A 45 2.43 5.09 -9.69
C LYS A 45 2.27 4.31 -11.00
N ARG A 46 3.32 3.65 -11.48
CA ARG A 46 3.27 2.81 -12.66
C ARG A 46 2.28 1.65 -12.48
N GLU A 47 2.29 1.00 -11.32
CA GLU A 47 1.35 -0.07 -11.00
C GLU A 47 -0.10 0.42 -10.88
N ILE A 48 -0.33 1.59 -10.28
CA ILE A 48 -1.66 2.19 -10.19
C ILE A 48 -2.25 2.48 -11.58
N ASN A 49 -1.43 3.07 -12.47
CA ASN A 49 -1.92 3.56 -13.75
C ASN A 49 -2.05 2.46 -14.81
N ASN A 50 -1.15 1.47 -14.79
CA ASN A 50 -1.07 0.45 -15.83
C ASN A 50 -1.61 -0.92 -15.38
N GLY A 51 -1.84 -1.11 -14.08
CA GLY A 51 -2.53 -2.27 -13.53
C GLY A 51 -1.84 -3.62 -13.77
N PHE A 52 -0.50 -3.70 -13.68
CA PHE A 52 0.23 -4.93 -14.02
C PHE A 52 0.06 -6.05 -12.99
N ILE A 53 -0.09 -5.71 -11.71
CA ILE A 53 -0.27 -6.70 -10.65
C ILE A 53 -1.65 -7.35 -10.73
N ASN A 54 -1.68 -8.62 -11.15
CA ASN A 54 -2.91 -9.36 -11.42
C ASN A 54 -3.45 -10.02 -10.14
N LYS A 55 -2.56 -10.60 -9.33
CA LYS A 55 -2.92 -11.33 -8.11
C LYS A 55 -2.57 -10.55 -6.84
N MET A 56 -3.31 -10.80 -5.76
CA MET A 56 -3.00 -10.19 -4.46
C MET A 56 -1.63 -10.64 -3.93
N GLN A 57 -1.23 -11.87 -4.21
CA GLN A 57 0.08 -12.38 -3.80
C GLN A 57 1.24 -11.68 -4.53
N GLU A 58 1.06 -11.35 -5.81
CA GLU A 58 2.02 -10.54 -6.58
C GLU A 58 2.13 -9.13 -6.01
N LEU A 59 1.01 -8.58 -5.50
CA LEU A 59 1.02 -7.30 -4.80
C LEU A 59 1.82 -7.37 -3.49
N GLU A 60 1.64 -8.43 -2.72
CA GLU A 60 2.39 -8.63 -1.47
C GLU A 60 3.90 -8.74 -1.72
N PHE A 61 4.31 -9.46 -2.77
CA PHE A 61 5.72 -9.51 -3.18
C PHE A 61 6.25 -8.14 -3.62
N PHE A 62 5.51 -7.43 -4.47
CA PHE A 62 5.88 -6.08 -4.91
C PHE A 62 6.09 -5.12 -3.72
N ILE A 63 5.19 -5.15 -2.74
CA ILE A 63 5.28 -4.29 -1.55
C ILE A 63 6.49 -4.69 -0.69
N SER A 64 6.72 -6.00 -0.54
CA SER A 64 7.90 -6.53 0.17
C SER A 64 9.21 -6.13 -0.49
N ASP A 65 9.28 -6.15 -1.83
CA ASP A 65 10.48 -5.74 -2.58
C ASP A 65 10.81 -4.26 -2.38
N LEU A 66 9.80 -3.42 -2.10
CA LEU A 66 9.99 -2.01 -1.76
C LEU A 66 10.37 -1.78 -0.29
N GLY A 67 10.41 -2.85 0.53
CA GLY A 67 10.76 -2.81 1.95
C GLY A 67 9.57 -2.63 2.90
N TYR A 68 8.36 -2.88 2.44
CA TYR A 68 7.12 -2.68 3.19
C TYR A 68 6.35 -3.99 3.40
N LEU A 69 5.50 -4.03 4.42
CA LEU A 69 4.56 -5.12 4.65
C LEU A 69 3.13 -4.61 4.77
N VAL A 70 2.18 -5.36 4.19
CA VAL A 70 0.75 -5.10 4.38
C VAL A 70 0.27 -5.75 5.68
N LEU A 71 -0.02 -4.95 6.70
CA LEU A 71 -0.64 -5.45 7.92
C LEU A 71 -2.14 -5.62 7.68
N LYS A 72 -2.56 -6.87 7.43
CA LYS A 72 -3.98 -7.26 7.24
C LYS A 72 -4.81 -7.29 8.53
N ASN A 73 -4.27 -6.82 9.65
CA ASN A 73 -5.06 -6.73 10.87
C ASN A 73 -5.87 -5.43 10.86
N PRO A 74 -7.22 -5.51 10.89
CA PRO A 74 -8.02 -4.32 11.14
C PRO A 74 -7.71 -3.88 12.57
N ILE A 75 -6.81 -2.91 12.73
CA ILE A 75 -6.82 -2.13 13.95
C ILE A 75 -8.13 -1.34 13.85
N ILE A 76 -9.15 -1.80 14.55
CA ILE A 76 -10.34 -1.01 14.82
C ILE A 76 -9.87 0.17 15.67
N SER A 77 -9.35 1.19 15.00
CA SER A 77 -9.29 2.53 15.54
C SER A 77 -10.74 3.00 15.55
N PHE A 78 -11.32 3.10 16.74
CA PHE A 78 -12.64 3.69 17.00
C PHE A 78 -12.58 5.23 16.79
N VAL A 79 -12.04 5.67 15.67
CA VAL A 79 -12.03 7.05 15.22
C VAL A 79 -12.53 7.07 13.77
N GLY A 80 -13.85 6.97 13.59
CA GLY A 80 -14.50 7.41 12.34
C GLY A 80 -14.76 6.37 11.24
N GLY A 81 -14.88 5.08 11.56
CA GLY A 81 -15.63 4.12 10.72
C GLY A 81 -15.05 3.76 9.34
N SER A 82 -13.79 4.08 9.04
CA SER A 82 -13.11 3.63 7.81
C SER A 82 -12.05 2.57 8.14
N GLU A 83 -12.10 1.44 7.41
CA GLU A 83 -11.02 0.45 7.42
C GLU A 83 -9.74 1.13 6.93
N LYS A 84 -8.76 1.33 7.82
CA LYS A 84 -7.41 1.77 7.46
C LYS A 84 -6.54 0.56 7.18
N ILE A 85 -5.96 0.52 5.98
CA ILE A 85 -4.86 -0.39 5.68
C ILE A 85 -3.61 0.23 6.31
N ILE A 86 -2.89 -0.55 7.11
CA ILE A 86 -1.68 -0.09 7.80
C ILE A 86 -0.48 -0.79 7.15
N LEU A 87 0.54 -0.01 6.81
CA LEU A 87 1.80 -0.50 6.26
C LEU A 87 2.90 -0.30 7.29
N SER A 88 3.75 -1.31 7.48
CA SER A 88 4.93 -1.23 8.33
C SER A 88 6.20 -1.42 7.51
N LYS A 89 7.25 -0.69 7.90
CA LYS A 89 8.62 -0.95 7.43
C LYS A 89 9.12 -2.26 8.05
N ASN A 90 9.90 -3.04 7.30
CA ASN A 90 10.62 -4.22 7.82
C ASN A 90 11.77 -3.83 8.76
#